data_AF-A0A971KX16-F1
#
_entry.id   AF-A0A971KX16-F1
#
_cell.length_a   1.000
_cell.length_b   1.000
_cell.length_c   1.000
_cell.angle_alpha   90.00
_cell.angle_beta   90.00
_cell.angle_gamma   90.00
#
_symmetry.space_group_name_H-M   'P 1'
#
loop_
_entity.id
_entity.type
_entity.pdbx_description
1 polymer ?
#
loop_
_entity_poly.entity_id
_entity_poly.type
_entity_poly.pdbx_seq_one_letter_code
_entity_poly.pdbx_strand_id
1 'polypeptide(L)'
;MERAFRYQTGETDEIVEDLRKNGNVEVDVDSEDKIKPFLKDLERYGVYELVGIPWDYEAISFFENQDFVCRVYVEDRKNKASWTNPYIDFFSEYIEESYDDIFYG
;
A
#
# COMPACT_ATOMS: atom_id res chain seq x y z
N MET A 1 -21.74 1.11 5.07
CA MET A 1 -21.26 2.41 5.59
C MET A 1 -19.79 2.42 5.26
N GLU A 2 -19.36 3.45 4.54
CA GLU A 2 -17.98 3.74 4.10
C GLU A 2 -17.27 2.70 3.23
N ARG A 3 -16.46 3.21 2.30
CA ARG A 3 -16.10 2.59 1.02
C ARG A 3 -14.99 1.57 1.23
N ALA A 4 -15.27 0.29 0.98
CA ALA A 4 -14.25 -0.71 0.66
C ALA A 4 -13.67 -0.34 -0.71
N PHE A 5 -12.54 0.35 -0.73
CA PHE A 5 -11.88 0.72 -1.99
C PHE A 5 -11.07 -0.48 -2.48
N ARG A 6 -11.74 -1.34 -3.26
CA ARG A 6 -11.13 -2.44 -3.98
C ARG A 6 -10.34 -1.89 -5.14
N TYR A 7 -9.04 -2.16 -5.16
CA TYR A 7 -8.11 -1.88 -6.25
C TYR A 7 -8.72 -2.20 -7.63
N GLN A 8 -9.33 -1.20 -8.27
CA GLN A 8 -9.67 -1.22 -9.68
C GLN A 8 -8.70 -0.27 -10.37
N THR A 9 -8.07 -0.74 -11.45
CA THR A 9 -7.06 -0.05 -12.27
C THR A 9 -7.35 1.39 -12.71
N GLY A 10 -8.55 1.93 -12.46
CA GLY A 10 -8.90 3.34 -12.62
C GLY A 10 -8.48 4.26 -11.46
N GLU A 11 -8.05 3.70 -10.32
CA GLU A 11 -7.71 4.47 -9.10
C GLU A 11 -6.23 4.89 -9.03
N THR A 12 -5.35 4.33 -9.87
CA THR A 12 -3.92 4.66 -9.82
C THR A 12 -3.63 6.13 -10.12
N ASP A 13 -4.40 6.76 -11.01
CA ASP A 13 -4.28 8.19 -11.31
C ASP A 13 -4.62 9.03 -10.05
N GLU A 14 -5.73 8.72 -9.38
CA GLU A 14 -6.16 9.39 -8.14
C GLU A 14 -5.14 9.18 -7.02
N ILE A 15 -4.62 7.96 -6.85
CA ILE A 15 -3.57 7.65 -5.86
C ILE A 15 -2.31 8.48 -6.12
N VAL A 16 -1.90 8.63 -7.37
CA VAL A 16 -0.72 9.45 -7.73
C VAL A 16 -0.97 10.93 -7.48
N GLU A 17 -2.18 11.43 -7.76
CA GLU A 17 -2.55 12.81 -7.45
C GLU A 17 -2.53 13.07 -5.93
N ASP A 18 -3.12 12.19 -5.14
CA ASP A 18 -3.15 12.30 -3.68
C ASP A 18 -1.76 12.16 -3.06
N LEU A 19 -0.95 11.21 -3.54
CA LEU A 19 0.45 11.07 -3.13
C LEU A 19 1.25 12.35 -3.40
N ARG A 20 1.07 12.97 -4.57
CA ARG A 20 1.75 14.23 -4.93
C ARG A 20 1.28 15.42 -4.10
N LYS A 21 0.01 15.43 -3.72
CA LYS A 21 -0.61 16.52 -2.98
C LYS A 21 -0.30 16.47 -1.49
N ASN A 22 -0.36 15.28 -0.91
CA ASN A 22 -0.28 15.07 0.54
C ASN A 22 1.10 14.54 0.99
N GLY A 23 1.87 13.94 0.09
CA GLY A 23 3.12 13.25 0.40
C GLY A 23 2.92 11.82 0.92
N ASN A 24 1.68 11.40 1.18
CA ASN A 24 1.33 10.04 1.55
C ASN A 24 -0.07 9.66 1.08
N VAL A 25 -0.32 8.35 0.98
CA VAL A 25 -1.62 7.78 0.60
C VAL A 25 -1.76 6.38 1.19
N GLU A 26 -2.99 5.96 1.45
CA GLU A 26 -3.34 4.63 1.95
C GLU A 26 -3.94 3.81 0.80
N VAL A 27 -3.58 2.53 0.70
CA VAL A 27 -4.00 1.63 -0.38
C VAL A 27 -4.38 0.27 0.19
N ASP A 28 -5.60 -0.17 -0.07
CA ASP A 28 -6.03 -1.52 0.22
C ASP A 28 -5.53 -2.50 -0.85
N VAL A 29 -5.00 -3.64 -0.43
CA VAL A 29 -4.53 -4.75 -1.28
C VAL A 29 -5.13 -6.07 -0.82
N ASP A 30 -5.45 -6.93 -1.78
CA ASP A 30 -5.97 -8.28 -1.49
C ASP A 30 -4.92 -9.14 -0.74
N SER A 31 -3.63 -8.88 -0.96
CA SER A 31 -2.51 -9.60 -0.36
C SER A 31 -1.18 -8.89 -0.60
N GLU A 32 -0.17 -9.18 0.22
CA GLU A 32 1.16 -8.57 0.11
C GLU A 32 1.81 -8.79 -1.28
N ASP A 33 1.55 -9.92 -1.95
CA ASP A 33 2.07 -10.19 -3.30
C ASP A 33 1.53 -9.23 -4.37
N LYS A 34 0.47 -8.47 -4.09
CA LYS A 34 -0.06 -7.43 -4.99
C LYS A 34 0.68 -6.10 -4.90
N ILE A 35 1.45 -5.87 -3.84
CA ILE A 35 2.17 -4.61 -3.64
C ILE A 35 3.23 -4.38 -4.73
N LYS A 36 4.05 -5.38 -5.06
CA LYS A 36 5.07 -5.25 -6.11
C LYS A 36 4.48 -4.95 -7.51
N PRO A 37 3.45 -5.69 -7.99
CA PRO A 37 2.73 -5.33 -9.21
C PRO A 37 2.19 -3.90 -9.19
N PHE A 38 1.57 -3.47 -8.10
CA PHE A 38 1.06 -2.10 -7.95
C PHE A 38 2.17 -1.04 -8.05
N LEU A 39 3.28 -1.22 -7.33
CA LEU A 39 4.43 -0.31 -7.41
C LEU A 39 4.98 -0.21 -8.84
N LYS A 40 4.96 -1.32 -9.59
CA LYS A 40 5.37 -1.34 -11.00
C LYS A 40 4.41 -0.54 -11.89
N ASP A 41 3.10 -0.59 -11.60
CA ASP A 41 2.12 0.25 -12.30
C ASP A 41 2.35 1.75 -12.02
N LEU A 42 2.88 2.12 -10.85
CA LEU A 42 3.23 3.51 -10.52
C LEU A 42 4.43 4.05 -11.32
N GLU A 43 5.32 3.18 -11.82
CA GLU A 43 6.48 3.60 -12.61
C GLU A 43 6.08 4.36 -13.88
N ARG A 44 4.92 4.03 -14.49
CA ARG A 44 4.38 4.76 -15.66
C ARG A 44 4.10 6.24 -15.35
N TYR A 45 3.80 6.55 -14.10
CA TYR A 45 3.60 7.90 -13.60
C TYR A 45 4.88 8.59 -13.14
N GLY A 46 6.01 7.88 -13.13
CA GLY A 46 7.29 8.38 -12.66
C GLY A 46 7.48 8.30 -11.15
N VAL A 47 6.63 7.54 -10.47
CA VAL A 47 6.74 7.22 -9.04
C VAL A 47 7.41 5.85 -8.93
N TYR A 48 8.48 5.77 -8.17
CA TYR A 48 9.30 4.56 -8.04
C TYR A 48 9.49 4.20 -6.57
N GLU A 49 9.58 2.92 -6.26
CA GLU A 49 10.03 2.46 -4.95
C GLU A 49 11.43 3.00 -4.63
N LEU A 50 11.63 3.47 -3.38
CA LEU A 50 12.90 4.02 -2.95
C LEU A 50 13.87 2.90 -2.59
N VAL A 51 14.83 2.66 -3.49
CA VAL A 51 15.81 1.58 -3.34
C VAL A 51 16.72 1.85 -2.14
N GLY A 52 16.84 0.87 -1.25
CA GLY A 52 17.72 0.91 -0.07
C GLY A 52 17.01 1.22 1.24
N ILE A 53 15.71 1.50 1.21
CA ILE A 53 14.86 1.53 2.41
C ILE A 53 14.00 0.26 2.41
N PRO A 54 14.07 -0.60 3.45
CA PRO A 54 13.21 -1.77 3.55
C PRO A 54 11.75 -1.35 3.77
N TRP A 55 10.82 -2.23 3.42
CA TRP A 55 9.41 -2.04 3.75
C TRP A 55 9.25 -2.01 5.27
N ASP A 56 8.47 -1.05 5.75
CA ASP A 56 8.28 -0.83 7.18
C ASP A 56 6.96 -1.44 7.64
N TYR A 57 7.05 -2.67 8.16
CA TYR A 57 5.93 -3.45 8.68
C TYR A 57 5.51 -3.01 10.10
N GLU A 58 6.26 -2.09 10.72
CA GLU A 58 6.01 -1.60 12.09
C GLU A 58 5.64 -0.11 12.11
N ALA A 59 5.47 0.51 10.93
CA ALA A 59 5.19 1.93 10.77
C ALA A 59 3.94 2.39 11.54
N ILE A 60 2.97 1.47 11.69
CA ILE A 60 1.76 1.64 12.47
C ILE A 60 1.78 0.59 13.59
N SER A 61 1.42 1.01 14.80
CA SER A 61 1.36 0.11 15.96
C SER A 61 0.31 -0.97 15.75
N PHE A 62 0.70 -2.24 15.91
CA PHE A 62 -0.15 -3.44 15.86
C PHE A 62 -1.43 -3.37 16.71
N PHE A 63 -1.48 -2.49 17.71
CA PHE A 63 -2.63 -2.36 18.60
C PHE A 63 -3.81 -1.56 18.02
N GLU A 64 -3.61 -0.80 16.94
CA GLU A 64 -4.67 0.06 16.36
C GLU A 64 -5.21 -0.42 15.01
N ASN A 65 -4.44 -1.14 14.18
CA ASN A 65 -4.88 -1.57 12.85
C ASN A 65 -4.48 -3.03 12.56
N GLN A 66 -5.41 -3.98 12.73
CA GLN A 66 -5.19 -5.40 12.38
C GLN A 66 -4.98 -5.62 10.86
N ASP A 67 -5.40 -4.66 10.05
CA ASP A 67 -5.38 -4.73 8.59
C ASP A 67 -4.10 -4.09 7.98
N PHE A 68 -3.18 -3.54 8.78
CA PHE A 68 -1.96 -2.93 8.23
C PHE A 68 -0.98 -4.01 7.73
N VAL A 69 -0.52 -3.85 6.49
CA VAL A 69 0.47 -4.73 5.87
C VAL A 69 1.87 -4.14 6.01
N CYS A 70 2.13 -3.00 5.37
CA CYS A 70 3.44 -2.34 5.42
C CYS A 70 3.38 -0.92 4.86
N ARG A 71 4.41 -0.13 5.18
CA ARG A 71 4.70 1.15 4.55
C ARG A 71 5.82 1.00 3.53
N VAL A 72 5.62 1.56 2.35
CA VAL A 72 6.63 1.63 1.29
C VAL A 72 6.97 3.07 0.98
N TYR A 73 8.25 3.43 1.13
CA TYR A 73 8.76 4.72 0.68
C TYR A 73 8.97 4.73 -0.83
N VAL A 74 8.56 5.83 -1.45
CA VAL A 74 8.64 6.03 -2.90
C VAL A 74 9.37 7.34 -3.22
N GLU A 75 9.78 7.51 -4.46
CA GLU A 75 10.28 8.75 -5.02
C GLU A 75 9.43 9.16 -6.22
N ASP A 76 9.06 10.44 -6.31
CA ASP A 76 8.45 10.99 -7.53
C ASP A 76 9.51 11.71 -8.35
N ARG A 77 9.98 11.06 -9.42
CA ARG A 77 11.00 11.63 -10.31
C ARG A 77 10.45 12.72 -11.23
N LYS A 78 9.13 12.80 -11.42
CA LYS A 78 8.48 13.84 -12.23
C LYS A 78 8.11 15.07 -11.40
N ASN A 79 7.90 14.92 -10.10
CA ASN A 79 7.57 16.02 -9.20
C ASN A 79 8.55 16.10 -8.02
N LYS A 80 9.66 16.81 -8.22
CA LYS A 80 10.72 17.01 -7.20
C LYS A 80 10.34 18.03 -6.10
N ALA A 81 9.09 18.46 -6.02
CA ALA A 81 8.70 19.64 -5.25
C ALA A 81 8.53 19.39 -3.74
N SER A 82 8.45 18.15 -3.24
CA SER A 82 8.23 17.89 -1.82
C SER A 82 9.50 17.41 -1.10
N TRP A 83 9.87 18.15 -0.06
CA TRP A 83 10.99 17.89 0.86
C TRP A 83 10.76 16.72 1.83
N THR A 84 9.81 15.84 1.52
CA THR A 84 9.35 14.75 2.39
C THR A 84 9.40 13.48 1.57
N ASN A 85 10.10 12.45 2.05
CA ASN A 85 10.12 11.13 1.40
C ASN A 85 8.67 10.60 1.33
N PRO A 86 8.04 10.59 0.14
CA PRO A 86 6.66 10.16 0.06
C PRO A 86 6.54 8.68 0.37
N TYR A 87 5.39 8.26 0.88
CA TYR A 87 5.16 6.87 1.25
C TYR A 87 3.73 6.43 0.98
N ILE A 88 3.56 5.11 0.85
CA ILE A 88 2.27 4.46 0.66
C ILE A 88 2.10 3.47 1.80
N ASP A 89 1.00 3.58 2.53
CA ASP A 89 0.62 2.62 3.56
C ASP A 89 -0.34 1.60 2.95
N PHE A 90 0.03 0.32 3.01
CA PHE A 90 -0.77 -0.76 2.48
C PHE A 90 -1.56 -1.43 3.60
N PHE A 91 -2.84 -1.66 3.32
CA PHE A 91 -3.76 -2.38 4.19
C PHE A 91 -4.32 -3.60 3.45
N SER A 92 -4.74 -4.62 4.17
CA SER A 92 -5.37 -5.81 3.61
C SER A 92 -6.44 -6.28 4.58
N GLU A 93 -7.63 -6.59 4.07
CA GLU A 93 -8.69 -7.17 4.90
C GLU A 93 -8.16 -8.47 5.52
N TYR A 94 -8.18 -8.56 6.86
CA TYR A 94 -7.88 -9.81 7.55
C TYR A 94 -8.83 -10.93 7.08
N ILE A 95 -8.36 -11.81 6.19
CA ILE A 95 -9.04 -13.07 5.90
C ILE A 95 -8.63 -14.03 7.01
N GLU A 96 -9.54 -14.27 7.95
CA GLU A 96 -9.41 -15.37 8.89
C GLU A 96 -9.29 -16.66 8.06
N GLU A 97 -8.08 -17.20 7.92
CA GLU A 97 -7.90 -18.56 7.43
C GLU A 97 -8.62 -19.46 8.43
N SER A 98 -9.87 -19.82 8.13
CA SER A 98 -10.54 -20.90 8.83
C SER A 98 -9.65 -22.12 8.61
N TYR A 99 -8.91 -22.51 9.65
CA TYR A 99 -8.24 -23.80 9.68
C TYR A 99 -9.30 -24.82 9.27
N ASP A 100 -9.08 -25.50 8.14
CA ASP A 100 -9.85 -26.69 7.82
C ASP A 100 -9.72 -27.61 9.03
N ASP A 101 -10.81 -27.80 9.77
CA ASP A 101 -10.88 -28.73 10.89
C ASP A 101 -10.29 -30.04 10.40
N ILE A 102 -9.12 -30.39 10.95
CA ILE A 102 -8.49 -31.67 10.68
C ILE A 102 -9.45 -32.71 11.25
N PHE A 103 -10.30 -33.27 10.40
CA PHE A 103 -11.28 -34.28 10.76
C PHE A 103 -10.52 -35.53 11.26
N TYR A 104 -10.34 -35.61 12.57
CA TYR A 104 -10.03 -36.86 13.27
C TYR A 104 -11.31 -37.32 13.98
N GLY A 105 -12.04 -38.22 13.32
CA GLY A 105 -13.24 -38.87 13.85
C GLY A 105 -13.87 -39.80 12.83
#